data_AF-A0A839PBH9-F1
#
_entry.id   AF-A0A839PBH9-F1
#
_cell.length_a   1.000
_cell.length_b   1.000
_cell.length_c   1.000
_cell.angle_alpha   90.00
_cell.angle_beta   90.00
_cell.angle_gamma   90.00
#
_symmetry.space_group_name_H-M   'P 1'
#
loop_
_entity.id
_entity.type
_entity.pdbx_description
1 polymer ?
#
loop_
_entity_poly.entity_id
_entity_poly.type
_entity_poly.pdbx_seq_one_letter_code
_entity_poly.pdbx_strand_id
1 'polypeptide(L)'
;MTRIRSDLPAAELMMLLEKYTDLRRAALLADDVPRANRYSDKVHAVLNALTDRGEEGRRAFEELLTHPLPHMRLYAAGKAIKWKPDAAVPVLGRLLIEEFDDGTARLAAVDVRVSADNLLMEFFDIKSLNPNDLIEPIKAYGIDLPRMP
;
A
#
# COMPACT_ATOMS: atom_id res chain seq x y z
N MET A 1 13.90 -1.05 16.77
CA MET A 1 13.21 -0.02 15.96
C MET A 1 14.23 0.88 15.28
N THR A 2 14.24 0.93 13.95
CA THR A 2 15.03 1.93 13.21
C THR A 2 14.38 3.30 13.40
N ARG A 3 15.10 4.26 13.99
CA ARG A 3 14.66 5.65 14.06
C ARG A 3 15.03 6.33 12.75
N ILE A 4 14.03 6.78 11.99
CA ILE A 4 14.26 7.73 10.90
C ILE A 4 14.47 9.09 11.52
N ARG A 5 15.38 9.89 10.95
CA ARG A 5 15.61 11.23 11.46
C ARG A 5 14.33 12.06 11.29
N SER A 6 13.87 12.66 12.39
CA SER A 6 12.61 13.41 12.46
C SER A 6 12.66 14.77 11.77
N ASP A 7 13.77 15.13 11.11
CA ASP A 7 14.02 16.41 10.45
C ASP A 7 13.98 16.34 8.92
N LEU A 8 13.86 15.14 8.31
CA LEU A 8 13.85 15.01 6.85
C LEU A 8 12.55 15.56 6.22
N PRO A 9 12.63 16.37 5.15
CA PRO A 9 11.44 16.87 4.45
C PRO A 9 10.63 15.71 3.83
N ALA A 10 9.33 15.91 3.57
CA ALA A 10 8.47 14.84 3.04
C ALA A 10 8.99 14.26 1.72
N ALA A 11 9.57 15.09 0.84
CA ALA A 11 10.17 14.63 -0.40
C ALA A 11 11.32 13.62 -0.18
N GLU A 12 12.20 13.87 0.80
CA GLU A 12 13.27 12.92 1.15
C GLU A 12 12.71 11.65 1.80
N LEU A 13 11.65 11.76 2.60
CA LEU A 13 10.96 10.60 3.14
C LEU A 13 10.32 9.75 2.03
N MET A 14 9.73 10.36 0.99
CA MET A 14 9.21 9.65 -0.18
C MET A 14 10.31 8.90 -0.94
N MET A 15 11.48 9.54 -1.15
CA MET A 15 12.64 8.87 -1.75
C MET A 15 13.14 7.68 -0.90
N LEU A 16 13.14 7.82 0.44
CA LEU A 16 13.49 6.73 1.34
C LEU A 16 12.46 5.61 1.32
N LEU A 17 11.17 5.94 1.20
CA LEU A 17 10.10 4.96 1.08
C LEU A 17 10.33 4.09 -0.14
N GLU A 18 10.47 4.72 -1.32
CA GLU A 18 10.73 4.04 -2.59
C GLU A 18 11.98 3.15 -2.50
N LYS A 19 13.09 3.70 -2.00
CA LYS A 19 14.34 2.96 -1.81
C LYS A 19 14.16 1.71 -0.94
N TYR A 20 13.47 1.79 0.19
CA TYR A 20 13.29 0.64 1.07
C TYR A 20 12.27 -0.36 0.52
N THR A 21 11.28 0.09 -0.24
CA THR A 21 10.37 -0.78 -0.98
C THR A 21 11.11 -1.59 -2.04
N ASP A 22 11.99 -0.95 -2.82
CA ASP A 22 12.81 -1.65 -3.83
C ASP A 22 13.79 -2.64 -3.19
N LEU A 23 14.44 -2.25 -2.10
CA LEU A 23 15.34 -3.14 -1.37
C LEU A 23 14.60 -4.33 -0.74
N ARG A 24 13.39 -4.14 -0.24
CA ARG A 24 12.52 -5.25 0.22
C ARG A 24 12.20 -6.19 -0.94
N ARG A 25 11.80 -5.64 -2.09
CA ARG A 25 11.48 -6.44 -3.29
C ARG A 25 12.69 -7.25 -3.76
N ALA A 26 13.86 -6.63 -3.84
CA ALA A 26 15.09 -7.31 -4.22
C ALA A 26 15.45 -8.44 -3.24
N ALA A 27 15.25 -8.24 -1.94
CA ALA A 27 15.48 -9.30 -0.94
C ALA A 27 14.48 -10.46 -1.09
N LEU A 28 13.19 -10.19 -1.34
CA LEU A 28 12.18 -11.22 -1.61
C LEU A 28 12.49 -12.03 -2.88
N LEU A 29 12.95 -11.36 -3.94
CA LEU A 29 13.39 -12.01 -5.18
C LEU A 29 14.61 -12.94 -4.96
N ALA A 30 15.45 -12.62 -3.99
CA ALA A 30 16.61 -13.42 -3.60
C ALA A 30 16.30 -14.46 -2.51
N ASP A 31 15.04 -14.64 -2.12
CA ASP A 31 14.59 -15.50 -1.02
C ASP A 31 15.25 -15.17 0.34
N ASP A 32 15.71 -13.92 0.52
CA ASP A 32 16.32 -13.43 1.75
C ASP A 32 15.24 -12.81 2.66
N VAL A 33 14.41 -13.68 3.25
CA VAL A 33 13.32 -13.29 4.15
C VAL A 33 13.79 -12.43 5.32
N PRO A 34 14.89 -12.76 6.05
CA PRO A 34 15.37 -11.91 7.14
C PRO A 34 15.70 -10.49 6.71
N ARG A 35 16.26 -10.31 5.51
CA ARG A 35 16.58 -8.99 4.98
C ARG A 35 15.34 -8.26 4.46
N ALA A 36 14.41 -8.97 3.82
CA ALA A 36 13.12 -8.42 3.43
C ALA A 36 12.36 -7.85 4.64
N ASN A 37 12.34 -8.57 5.76
CA ASN A 37 11.73 -8.10 7.00
C ASN A 37 12.40 -6.84 7.55
N ARG A 38 13.74 -6.79 7.52
CA ARG A 38 14.47 -5.57 7.94
C ARG A 38 14.15 -4.36 7.07
N TYR A 39 13.94 -4.54 5.77
CA TYR A 39 13.51 -3.45 4.90
C TYR A 39 12.03 -3.09 5.10
N SER A 40 11.18 -4.07 5.42
CA SER A 40 9.79 -3.84 5.82
C SER A 40 9.69 -2.93 7.06
N ASP A 41 10.50 -3.19 8.09
CA ASP A 41 10.56 -2.34 9.29
C ASP A 41 10.95 -0.90 8.95
N LYS A 42 11.86 -0.72 7.98
CA LYS A 42 12.27 0.62 7.52
C LYS A 42 11.17 1.31 6.74
N VAL A 43 10.45 0.59 5.88
CA VAL A 43 9.24 1.10 5.19
C VAL A 43 8.24 1.60 6.22
N HIS A 44 7.90 0.80 7.24
CA HIS A 44 6.98 1.22 8.30
C HIS A 44 7.47 2.47 9.05
N ALA A 45 8.77 2.55 9.33
CA ALA A 45 9.34 3.72 9.99
C ALA A 45 9.23 4.99 9.12
N VAL A 46 9.41 4.90 7.79
CA VAL A 46 9.19 6.01 6.86
C VAL A 46 7.72 6.42 6.82
N LEU A 47 6.80 5.46 6.72
CA LEU A 47 5.37 5.74 6.65
C LEU A 47 4.87 6.44 7.92
N ASN A 48 5.39 6.05 9.09
CA ASN A 48 5.07 6.73 10.34
C ASN A 48 5.66 8.14 10.37
N ALA A 49 6.92 8.32 9.96
CA ALA A 49 7.52 9.64 9.86
C ALA A 49 6.75 10.59 8.92
N LEU A 50 6.27 10.09 7.77
CA LEU A 50 5.38 10.85 6.87
C LEU A 50 4.05 11.17 7.56
N THR A 51 3.44 10.23 8.26
CA THR A 51 2.18 10.46 8.98
C THR A 51 2.33 11.58 10.03
N ASP A 52 3.45 11.59 10.74
CA ASP A 52 3.75 12.57 11.80
C ASP A 52 3.99 13.99 11.25
N ARG A 53 4.11 14.17 9.92
CA ARG A 53 4.22 15.50 9.26
C ARG A 53 2.89 16.22 9.07
N GLY A 54 1.76 15.64 9.48
CA GLY A 54 0.46 16.30 9.37
C GLY A 54 0.08 16.57 7.90
N GLU A 55 -0.25 17.81 7.56
CA GLU A 55 -0.72 18.17 6.21
C GLU A 55 0.32 17.91 5.11
N GLU A 56 1.60 18.17 5.37
CA GLU A 56 2.68 17.90 4.41
C GLU A 56 2.74 16.40 4.09
N GLY A 57 2.63 15.56 5.12
CA GLY A 57 2.55 14.11 4.99
C GLY A 57 1.33 13.64 4.23
N ARG A 58 0.16 14.25 4.47
CA ARG A 58 -1.07 13.95 3.72
C ARG A 58 -0.92 14.26 2.24
N ARG A 59 -0.34 15.41 1.89
CA ARG A 59 -0.06 15.77 0.48
C ARG A 59 0.87 14.77 -0.19
N ALA A 60 1.95 14.37 0.51
CA ALA A 60 2.84 13.32 0.02
C ALA A 60 2.11 11.99 -0.24
N PHE A 61 1.22 11.55 0.67
CA PHE A 61 0.40 10.36 0.42
C PHE A 61 -0.55 10.55 -0.76
N GLU A 62 -1.16 11.72 -0.92
CA GLU A 62 -2.05 11.99 -2.06
C GLU A 62 -1.31 11.91 -3.40
N GLU A 63 -0.08 12.41 -3.48
CA GLU A 63 0.77 12.26 -4.67
C GLU A 63 1.04 10.78 -4.98
N LEU A 64 1.32 9.98 -3.95
CA LEU A 64 1.63 8.55 -4.08
C LEU A 64 0.42 7.68 -4.49
N LEU A 65 -0.82 8.18 -4.42
CA LEU A 65 -2.01 7.44 -4.89
C LEU A 65 -1.97 7.13 -6.39
N THR A 66 -1.17 7.87 -7.15
CA THR A 66 -1.01 7.71 -8.61
C THR A 66 0.36 7.15 -8.99
N HIS A 67 1.16 6.72 -8.02
CA HIS A 67 2.52 6.24 -8.25
C HIS A 67 2.55 4.99 -9.16
N PRO A 68 3.52 4.86 -10.09
CA PRO A 68 3.60 3.69 -10.98
C PRO A 68 3.74 2.37 -10.21
N LEU A 69 4.52 2.35 -9.12
CA LEU A 69 4.70 1.15 -8.30
C LEU A 69 3.46 0.81 -7.45
N PRO A 70 2.91 -0.42 -7.54
CA PRO A 70 1.73 -0.85 -6.79
C PRO A 70 1.87 -0.76 -5.27
N HIS A 71 3.02 -1.12 -4.71
CA HIS A 71 3.26 -1.02 -3.26
C HIS A 71 3.18 0.43 -2.76
N MET A 72 3.65 1.39 -3.55
CA MET A 72 3.58 2.81 -3.18
C MET A 72 2.12 3.27 -3.12
N ARG A 73 1.31 2.88 -4.11
CA ARG A 73 -0.14 3.13 -4.13
C ARG A 73 -0.84 2.45 -2.97
N LEU A 74 -0.50 1.21 -2.64
CA LEU A 74 -1.03 0.47 -1.50
C LEU A 74 -0.76 1.21 -0.19
N TYR A 75 0.49 1.59 0.08
CA TYR A 75 0.85 2.28 1.31
C TYR A 75 0.13 3.62 1.44
N ALA A 76 0.08 4.38 0.35
CA ALA A 76 -0.57 5.67 0.32
C ALA A 76 -2.08 5.55 0.56
N ALA A 77 -2.74 4.63 -0.14
CA ALA A 77 -4.18 4.40 0.01
C ALA A 77 -4.53 3.85 1.40
N GLY A 78 -3.74 2.91 1.94
CA GLY A 78 -3.94 2.37 3.29
C GLY A 78 -3.79 3.41 4.39
N LYS A 79 -2.97 4.46 4.19
CA LYS A 79 -2.95 5.62 5.09
C LYS A 79 -4.16 6.53 4.81
N ALA A 80 -4.35 6.93 3.56
CA ALA A 80 -5.34 7.92 3.14
C ALA A 80 -6.79 7.51 3.40
N ILE A 81 -7.10 6.21 3.47
CA ILE A 81 -8.45 5.71 3.69
C ILE A 81 -9.12 6.27 4.95
N LYS A 82 -8.33 6.65 5.97
CA LYS A 82 -8.83 7.21 7.23
C LYS A 82 -9.31 8.66 7.11
N TRP A 83 -8.88 9.42 6.10
CA TRP A 83 -9.24 10.85 5.95
C TRP A 83 -9.73 11.23 4.55
N LYS A 84 -9.50 10.38 3.53
CA LYS A 84 -9.88 10.61 2.13
C LYS A 84 -10.32 9.29 1.46
N PRO A 85 -11.36 8.61 2.00
CA PRO A 85 -11.80 7.31 1.50
C PRO A 85 -12.21 7.34 0.02
N ASP A 86 -12.86 8.42 -0.43
CA ASP A 86 -13.30 8.57 -1.83
C ASP A 86 -12.15 8.49 -2.85
N ALA A 87 -10.93 8.83 -2.45
CA ALA A 87 -9.74 8.68 -3.29
C ALA A 87 -9.01 7.35 -3.04
N ALA A 88 -8.97 6.88 -1.80
CA ALA A 88 -8.21 5.69 -1.41
C ALA A 88 -8.88 4.37 -1.81
N VAL A 89 -10.19 4.24 -1.60
CA VAL A 89 -10.95 3.01 -1.88
C VAL A 89 -10.86 2.62 -3.36
N PRO A 90 -11.04 3.53 -4.34
CA PRO A 90 -10.83 3.19 -5.75
C PRO A 90 -9.42 2.69 -6.06
N VAL A 91 -8.39 3.22 -5.41
CA VAL A 91 -7.01 2.78 -5.60
C VAL A 91 -6.84 1.35 -5.08
N LEU A 92 -7.29 1.06 -3.85
CA LEU A 92 -7.22 -0.28 -3.27
C LEU A 92 -8.02 -1.29 -4.11
N GLY A 93 -9.22 -0.92 -4.56
CA GLY A 93 -10.04 -1.76 -5.42
C GLY A 93 -9.36 -2.11 -6.75
N ARG A 94 -8.70 -1.13 -7.39
CA ARG A 94 -7.90 -1.39 -8.61
C ARG A 94 -6.73 -2.33 -8.37
N LEU A 95 -6.05 -2.23 -7.23
CA LEU A 95 -4.93 -3.12 -6.88
C LEU A 95 -5.35 -4.61 -6.82
N LEU A 96 -6.63 -4.90 -6.59
CA LEU A 96 -7.15 -6.28 -6.57
C LEU A 96 -7.22 -6.91 -7.98
N ILE A 97 -7.45 -6.10 -9.00
CA ILE A 97 -7.73 -6.56 -10.37
C ILE A 97 -6.66 -6.20 -11.39
N GLU A 98 -5.80 -5.23 -11.09
CA GLU A 98 -4.77 -4.84 -12.05
C GLU A 98 -3.74 -5.96 -12.26
N GLU A 99 -3.31 -6.07 -13.50
CA GLU A 99 -2.16 -6.89 -13.86
C GLU A 99 -0.89 -6.12 -13.47
N PHE A 100 0.00 -6.78 -12.75
CA PHE A 100 1.30 -6.24 -12.43
C PHE A 100 2.29 -6.80 -13.43
N ASP A 101 3.00 -5.92 -14.15
CA ASP A 101 4.00 -6.33 -15.15
C ASP A 101 4.98 -7.37 -14.57
N ASP A 102 5.37 -8.31 -15.43
CA ASP A 102 6.14 -9.55 -15.18
C ASP A 102 7.45 -9.41 -14.36
N GLY A 103 7.90 -8.18 -14.09
CA GLY A 103 9.03 -7.88 -13.19
C GLY A 103 8.65 -7.78 -11.71
N THR A 104 7.36 -7.72 -11.39
CA THR A 104 6.87 -7.84 -10.02
C THR A 104 6.83 -9.32 -9.69
N ALA A 105 7.76 -9.79 -8.85
CA ALA A 105 7.74 -11.18 -8.36
C ALA A 105 6.30 -11.58 -8.04
N ARG A 106 5.81 -12.70 -8.56
CA ARG A 106 4.43 -13.17 -8.31
C ARG A 106 4.02 -13.07 -6.83
N LEU A 107 4.98 -13.24 -5.92
CA LEU A 107 4.81 -13.05 -4.48
C LEU A 107 4.50 -11.61 -4.06
N ALA A 108 5.13 -10.60 -4.66
CA ALA A 108 4.85 -9.18 -4.41
C ALA A 108 3.46 -8.78 -4.92
N ALA A 109 3.02 -9.31 -6.06
CA ALA A 109 1.65 -9.15 -6.55
C ALA A 109 0.61 -9.70 -5.56
N VAL A 110 0.86 -10.91 -5.02
CA VAL A 110 0.00 -11.53 -4.00
C VAL A 110 -0.01 -10.69 -2.71
N ASP A 111 1.15 -10.24 -2.23
CA ASP A 111 1.29 -9.39 -1.05
C ASP A 111 0.46 -8.10 -1.18
N VAL A 112 0.52 -7.45 -2.36
CA VAL A 112 -0.28 -6.24 -2.64
C VAL A 112 -1.77 -6.52 -2.58
N ARG A 113 -2.24 -7.58 -3.26
CA ARG A 113 -3.67 -7.91 -3.33
C ARG A 113 -4.23 -8.28 -1.96
N VAL A 114 -3.54 -9.16 -1.22
CA VAL A 114 -3.95 -9.57 0.13
C VAL A 114 -3.99 -8.37 1.07
N SER A 115 -3.01 -7.48 0.99
CA SER A 115 -2.99 -6.27 1.82
C SER A 115 -4.12 -5.31 1.46
N ALA A 116 -4.39 -5.10 0.16
CA ALA A 116 -5.48 -4.25 -0.30
C ALA A 116 -6.86 -4.80 0.12
N ASP A 117 -7.05 -6.11 -0.02
CA ASP A 117 -8.26 -6.83 0.41
C ASP A 117 -8.51 -6.64 1.90
N ASN A 118 -7.51 -6.92 2.74
CA ASN A 118 -7.61 -6.74 4.19
C ASN A 118 -7.95 -5.30 4.59
N LEU A 119 -7.34 -4.30 3.95
CA LEU A 119 -7.62 -2.89 4.22
C LEU A 119 -9.06 -2.50 3.85
N LEU A 120 -9.58 -3.02 2.74
CA LEU A 120 -10.96 -2.79 2.31
C LEU A 120 -11.96 -3.49 3.23
N MET A 121 -11.69 -4.75 3.60
CA MET A 121 -12.52 -5.52 4.53
C MET A 121 -12.59 -4.82 5.89
N GLU A 122 -11.47 -4.32 6.42
CA GLU A 122 -11.44 -3.53 7.64
C GLU A 122 -12.26 -2.25 7.51
N PHE A 123 -12.10 -1.51 6.40
CA PHE A 123 -12.81 -0.25 6.17
C PHE A 123 -14.34 -0.42 6.07
N PHE A 124 -14.81 -1.50 5.43
CA PHE A 124 -16.24 -1.81 5.31
C PHE A 124 -16.79 -2.62 6.50
N ASP A 125 -15.98 -2.87 7.53
CA ASP A 125 -16.33 -3.67 8.70
C ASP A 125 -16.81 -5.10 8.36
N ILE A 126 -16.29 -5.68 7.27
CA ILE A 126 -16.62 -7.04 6.83
C ILE A 126 -15.81 -8.03 7.64
N LYS A 127 -16.49 -8.98 8.29
CA LYS A 127 -15.86 -9.98 9.18
C LYS A 127 -15.66 -11.36 8.53
N SER A 128 -16.18 -11.56 7.33
CA SER A 128 -15.97 -12.80 6.59
C SER A 128 -14.55 -12.85 6.03
N LEU A 129 -14.14 -14.03 5.56
CA LEU A 129 -12.94 -14.20 4.74
C LEU A 129 -13.30 -14.34 3.25
N ASN A 130 -14.55 -14.01 2.88
CA ASN A 130 -15.02 -14.16 1.51
C ASN A 130 -14.70 -12.89 0.71
N PRO A 131 -13.76 -12.93 -0.26
CA PRO A 131 -13.38 -11.75 -1.04
C PRO A 131 -14.54 -11.20 -1.88
N ASN A 132 -15.55 -12.03 -2.18
CA ASN A 132 -16.73 -11.60 -2.91
C ASN A 132 -17.63 -10.63 -2.12
N ASP A 133 -17.45 -10.54 -0.80
CA ASP A 133 -18.24 -9.62 0.04
C ASP A 133 -17.83 -8.15 -0.18
N LEU A 134 -16.68 -7.90 -0.83
CA LEU A 134 -16.25 -6.57 -1.25
C LEU A 134 -16.96 -6.04 -2.49
N ILE A 135 -17.54 -6.92 -3.32
CA ILE A 135 -18.07 -6.56 -4.66
C ILE A 135 -19.12 -5.44 -4.57
N GLU A 136 -20.12 -5.57 -3.71
CA GLU A 136 -21.17 -4.55 -3.59
C GLU A 136 -20.67 -3.25 -2.93
N PRO A 137 -19.95 -3.29 -1.79
CA PRO A 137 -19.48 -2.07 -1.13
C PRO A 137 -18.58 -1.17 -2.00
N ILE A 138 -17.65 -1.74 -2.76
CA ILE A 138 -16.72 -0.95 -3.59
C ILE A 138 -17.36 -0.43 -4.88
N LYS A 139 -18.49 -1.01 -5.31
CA LYS A 139 -19.23 -0.55 -6.48
C LYS A 139 -19.71 0.89 -6.31
N ALA A 140 -20.03 1.29 -5.08
CA ALA A 140 -20.33 2.67 -4.71
C ALA A 140 -19.17 3.65 -4.99
N TYR A 141 -17.94 3.12 -5.12
CA TYR A 141 -16.72 3.86 -5.44
C TYR A 141 -16.30 3.70 -6.91
N GLY A 142 -17.17 3.15 -7.76
CA GLY A 142 -16.94 3.03 -9.20
C GLY A 142 -15.97 1.92 -9.60
N ILE A 143 -15.70 0.95 -8.72
CA ILE A 143 -14.91 -0.24 -9.02
C ILE A 143 -15.82 -1.44 -9.20
N ASP A 144 -15.68 -2.14 -10.32
CA ASP A 144 -16.40 -3.39 -10.58
C ASP A 144 -15.42 -4.57 -10.40
N LEU A 145 -15.56 -5.31 -9.30
CA LEU A 145 -14.73 -6.49 -9.06
C LEU A 145 -15.36 -7.73 -9.69
N PRO A 146 -14.55 -8.58 -10.35
CA PRO A 146 -15.01 -9.89 -10.78
C PRO A 146 -15.29 -10.78 -9.57
N ARG A 147 -16.24 -11.70 -9.71
CA ARG A 147 -16.43 -12.78 -8.73
C ARG A 147 -15.22 -13.70 -8.72
N MET A 148 -14.70 -13.94 -7.52
CA MET A 148 -13.63 -14.89 -7.26
C MET A 148 -14.23 -16.29 -7.02
N PRO A 149 -13.59 -17.36 -7.55
CA PRO A 149 -14.07 -18.73 -7.44
C PRO A 149 -14.03 -19.29 -6.02
#